data_AF-A0A2V7EV89-F1
#
_entry.id   AF-A0A2V7EV89-F1
#
_cell.length_a   1.000
_cell.length_b   1.000
_cell.length_c   1.000
_cell.angle_alpha   90.00
_cell.angle_beta   90.00
_cell.angle_gamma   90.00
#
_symmetry.space_group_name_H-M   'P 1'
#
loop_
_entity.id
_entity.type
_entity.pdbx_description
1 polymer ?
#
loop_
_entity_poly.entity_id
_entity_poly.type
_entity_poly.pdbx_seq_one_letter_code
_entity_poly.pdbx_strand_id
1 'polypeptide(L)'
;MKEDAMPAPYSRLNRRDFVRLSAAGVSAAAVFGPRRRASAAASPYPDWLPASSKPPKRGGVMTRASAWDPPVIDPRYTQSVGLFQFVGLTSNRLVRYPFTDEASGPADLTLKGD
;
A
#
# COMPACT_ATOMS: atom_id res chain seq x y z
N MET A 1 -61.15 -0.82 -8.36
CA MET A 1 -59.82 -1.47 -8.29
C MET A 1 -58.89 -0.69 -9.19
N LYS A 2 -57.91 0.00 -8.61
CA LYS A 2 -56.89 0.77 -9.33
C LYS A 2 -55.58 0.02 -9.07
N GLU A 3 -55.02 -0.58 -10.10
CA GLU A 3 -53.81 -1.39 -10.00
C GLU A 3 -52.63 -0.47 -9.66
N ASP A 4 -52.06 -0.66 -8.47
CA ASP A 4 -50.81 -0.05 -8.05
C ASP A 4 -49.68 -0.58 -8.94
N ALA A 5 -49.20 0.25 -9.86
CA ALA A 5 -48.04 -0.04 -10.67
C ALA A 5 -46.79 -0.01 -9.77
N MET A 6 -46.38 -1.17 -9.27
CA MET A 6 -45.06 -1.39 -8.68
C MET A 6 -43.99 -0.99 -9.71
N PRO A 7 -43.05 -0.08 -9.38
CA PRO A 7 -41.94 0.22 -10.28
C PRO A 7 -41.11 -1.05 -10.45
N ALA A 8 -41.01 -1.53 -11.69
CA ALA A 8 -40.24 -2.72 -12.02
C ALA A 8 -38.83 -2.64 -11.41
N PRO A 9 -38.43 -3.59 -10.53
CA PRO A 9 -37.04 -3.69 -10.13
C PRO A 9 -36.25 -4.22 -11.33
N TYR A 10 -34.94 -3.96 -11.36
CA TYR A 10 -34.03 -4.31 -12.46
C TYR A 10 -34.01 -3.31 -13.63
N SER A 11 -33.66 -2.06 -13.32
CA SER A 11 -32.95 -1.22 -14.29
C SER A 11 -31.75 -2.02 -14.83
N ARG A 12 -31.81 -2.44 -16.10
CA ARG A 12 -30.68 -3.10 -16.77
C ARG A 12 -29.56 -2.07 -16.97
N LEU A 13 -28.73 -1.88 -15.94
CA LEU A 13 -27.57 -1.02 -16.02
C LEU A 13 -26.59 -1.64 -17.02
N ASN A 14 -26.31 -0.93 -18.12
CA ASN A 14 -25.26 -1.35 -19.04
C ASN A 14 -23.89 -1.07 -18.40
N ARG A 15 -22.84 -1.80 -18.81
CA ARG A 15 -21.46 -1.62 -18.35
C ARG A 15 -21.03 -0.15 -18.33
N ARG A 16 -21.44 0.63 -19.34
CA ARG A 16 -21.14 2.06 -19.43
C ARG A 16 -21.80 2.89 -18.32
N ASP A 17 -23.05 2.58 -17.98
CA ASP A 17 -23.79 3.28 -16.93
C ASP A 17 -23.22 2.92 -15.55
N PHE A 18 -22.86 1.65 -15.36
CA PHE A 18 -22.16 1.21 -14.16
C PHE A 18 -20.82 1.91 -13.99
N VAL A 19 -20.00 2.03 -15.06
CA VAL A 19 -18.71 2.73 -15.02
C VAL A 19 -18.88 4.23 -14.74
N ARG A 20 -19.88 4.88 -15.33
CA ARG A 20 -20.18 6.29 -15.05
C ARG A 20 -20.60 6.52 -13.59
N LEU A 21 -21.47 5.66 -13.08
CA LEU A 21 -21.96 5.74 -11.70
C LEU A 21 -20.83 5.49 -10.69
N SER A 22 -19.98 4.49 -10.94
CA SER A 22 -18.83 4.19 -10.09
C SER A 22 -17.75 5.28 -10.17
N ALA A 23 -17.49 5.85 -11.34
CA ALA A 23 -16.59 7.01 -11.47
C ALA A 23 -17.08 8.24 -10.70
N ALA A 24 -18.39 8.51 -10.71
CA ALA A 24 -19.00 9.58 -9.93
C ALA A 24 -18.98 9.31 -8.42
N GLY A 25 -19.20 8.06 -8.00
CA GLY A 25 -19.15 7.66 -6.59
C GLY A 25 -17.74 7.77 -6.00
N VAL A 26 -16.71 7.37 -6.75
CA VAL A 26 -15.31 7.46 -6.33
C VAL A 26 -14.85 8.92 -6.24
N SER A 27 -15.25 9.78 -7.18
CA SER A 27 -14.89 11.21 -7.14
C SER A 27 -15.59 11.95 -6.00
N ALA A 28 -16.87 11.66 -5.72
CA ALA A 28 -17.58 12.25 -4.59
C ALA A 28 -16.97 11.87 -3.24
N ALA A 29 -16.58 10.60 -3.05
CA ALA A 29 -15.93 10.13 -1.84
C ALA A 29 -14.54 10.79 -1.62
N ALA A 30 -13.81 11.07 -2.70
CA ALA A 30 -12.51 11.75 -2.64
C ALA A 30 -12.62 13.24 -2.25
N VAL A 31 -13.72 13.91 -2.63
CA VAL A 31 -13.92 15.35 -2.38
C VAL A 31 -14.57 15.64 -1.02
N PHE A 32 -15.57 14.84 -0.61
CA PHE A 32 -16.36 15.10 0.60
C PHE A 32 -16.08 14.14 1.76
N GLY A 33 -15.22 13.13 1.57
CA GLY A 33 -14.85 12.23 2.64
C GLY A 33 -14.09 12.95 3.77
N PRO A 34 -14.45 12.74 5.05
CA PRO A 34 -13.65 13.26 6.14
C PRO A 34 -12.23 12.71 6.03
N ARG A 35 -11.23 13.60 6.03
CA ARG A 35 -9.81 13.23 6.15
C ARG A 35 -9.56 12.63 7.54
N ARG A 36 -10.04 11.41 7.79
CA ARG A 36 -9.63 10.64 8.95
C ARG A 36 -8.17 10.26 8.77
N ARG A 37 -7.33 10.66 9.73
CA ARG A 37 -5.98 10.12 9.84
C ARG A 37 -6.12 8.60 10.03
N ALA A 38 -5.37 7.82 9.26
CA ALA A 38 -5.25 6.40 9.51
C ALA A 38 -4.56 6.23 10.87
N SER A 39 -5.31 5.80 11.87
CA SER A 39 -4.74 5.38 13.16
C SER A 39 -4.20 3.96 12.98
N ALA A 40 -2.97 3.72 13.43
CA ALA A 40 -2.43 2.36 13.48
C ALA A 40 -3.33 1.49 14.39
N ALA A 41 -3.61 0.27 13.95
CA ALA A 41 -4.30 -0.71 14.78
C ALA A 41 -3.44 -1.02 16.01
N ALA A 42 -4.06 -1.08 17.20
CA ALA A 42 -3.35 -1.49 18.41
C ALA A 42 -2.85 -2.93 18.25
N SER A 43 -1.54 -3.12 18.22
CA SER A 43 -0.92 -4.44 18.18
C SER A 43 -1.05 -5.10 19.55
N PRO A 44 -1.44 -6.39 19.63
CA PRO A 44 -1.44 -7.14 20.89
C PRO A 44 -0.03 -7.52 21.34
N TYR A 45 0.99 -7.31 20.50
CA TYR A 45 2.39 -7.58 20.81
C TYR A 45 3.08 -6.34 21.37
N PRO A 46 4.03 -6.50 22.30
CA PRO A 46 4.83 -5.39 22.80
C PRO A 46 5.51 -4.65 21.65
N ASP A 47 5.53 -3.33 21.74
CA ASP A 47 6.29 -2.50 20.81
C ASP A 47 7.79 -2.79 21.02
N TRP A 48 8.34 -3.63 20.15
CA TRP A 48 9.74 -4.03 20.14
C TRP A 48 10.66 -2.91 19.63
N LEU A 49 10.09 -1.89 18.98
CA LEU A 49 10.75 -0.61 18.70
C LEU A 49 9.97 0.55 19.33
N PRO A 50 10.65 1.53 19.96
CA PRO A 50 10.01 2.74 20.40
C PRO A 50 9.44 3.49 19.19
N ALA A 51 8.22 4.04 19.35
CA ALA A 51 7.61 4.87 18.33
C ALA A 51 8.54 6.02 17.94
N SER A 52 8.70 6.25 16.63
CA SER A 52 9.53 7.35 16.14
C SER A 52 9.03 8.69 16.69
N SER A 53 9.95 9.53 17.19
CA SER A 53 9.65 10.89 17.64
C SER A 53 9.40 11.86 16.48
N LYS A 54 9.68 11.43 15.23
CA LYS A 54 9.43 12.22 14.03
C LYS A 54 7.94 12.21 13.70
N PRO A 55 7.35 13.33 13.25
CA PRO A 55 5.96 13.34 12.82
C PRO A 55 5.72 12.33 11.69
N PRO A 56 4.60 11.56 11.71
CA PRO A 56 4.34 10.56 10.69
C PRO A 56 4.22 11.22 9.31
N LYS A 57 4.96 10.67 8.33
CA LYS A 57 4.86 11.11 6.94
C LYS A 57 3.49 10.73 6.38
N ARG A 58 2.90 11.59 5.55
CA ARG A 58 1.63 11.27 4.87
C ARG A 58 1.84 10.09 3.92
N GLY A 59 0.91 9.13 3.95
CA GLY A 59 0.89 8.03 2.99
C GLY A 59 0.66 8.51 1.55
N GLY A 60 1.02 7.68 0.57
CA GLY A 60 0.87 7.94 -0.84
C GLY A 60 1.17 6.71 -1.70
N VAL A 61 1.02 6.84 -3.01
CA VAL A 61 1.37 5.80 -3.99
C VAL A 61 2.70 6.17 -4.63
N MET A 62 3.64 5.21 -4.65
CA MET A 62 4.93 5.38 -5.31
C MET A 62 5.02 4.41 -6.50
N THR A 63 5.08 4.96 -7.71
CA THR A 63 5.41 4.18 -8.91
C THR A 63 6.92 4.02 -8.97
N ARG A 64 7.39 2.78 -8.97
CA ARG A 64 8.81 2.46 -9.13
C ARG A 64 9.02 1.67 -10.41
N ALA A 65 9.74 2.26 -11.35
CA ALA A 65 10.20 1.54 -12.52
C ALA A 65 11.38 0.64 -12.12
N SER A 66 11.33 -0.63 -12.52
CA SER A 66 12.51 -1.50 -12.54
C SER A 66 12.91 -1.74 -13.98
N ALA A 67 14.20 -1.64 -14.27
CA ALA A 67 14.74 -1.96 -15.58
C ALA A 67 14.87 -3.49 -15.81
N TRP A 68 14.74 -4.29 -14.75
CA TRP A 68 15.02 -5.73 -14.77
C TRP A 68 13.87 -6.48 -14.11
N ASP A 69 13.09 -7.20 -14.93
CA ASP A 69 12.11 -8.14 -14.41
C ASP A 69 12.85 -9.32 -13.75
N PRO A 70 12.54 -9.68 -12.49
CA PRO A 70 13.10 -10.87 -11.87
C PRO A 70 12.79 -12.13 -12.69
N PRO A 71 13.77 -13.04 -12.88
CA PRO A 71 13.50 -14.33 -13.52
C PRO A 71 12.63 -15.25 -12.65
N VAL A 72 12.70 -15.08 -11.32
CA VAL A 72 11.96 -15.84 -10.30
C VAL A 72 11.70 -14.93 -9.10
N ILE A 73 10.55 -15.09 -8.42
CA ILE A 73 10.16 -14.27 -7.24
C ILE A 73 10.72 -14.82 -5.92
N ASP A 74 11.11 -16.09 -5.88
CA ASP A 74 11.70 -16.70 -4.68
C ASP A 74 13.19 -16.30 -4.54
N PRO A 75 13.56 -15.59 -3.45
CA PRO A 75 14.93 -15.12 -3.23
C PRO A 75 15.95 -16.23 -3.00
N ARG A 76 15.51 -17.47 -2.78
CA ARG A 76 16.39 -18.64 -2.62
C ARG A 76 16.88 -19.19 -3.95
N TYR A 77 16.21 -18.86 -5.05
CA TYR A 77 16.49 -19.44 -6.38
C TYR A 77 17.07 -18.43 -7.37
N THR A 78 17.34 -17.19 -6.96
CA THR A 78 17.97 -16.20 -7.85
C THR A 78 18.83 -15.20 -7.10
N GLN A 79 19.86 -14.70 -7.78
CA GLN A 79 20.71 -13.59 -7.36
C GLN A 79 20.44 -12.32 -8.20
N SER A 80 19.31 -12.27 -8.90
CA SER A 80 18.97 -11.16 -9.80
C SER A 80 18.78 -9.84 -9.04
N VAL A 81 19.39 -8.79 -9.58
CA VAL A 81 19.18 -7.40 -9.12
C VAL A 81 17.70 -7.02 -9.20
N GLY A 82 16.96 -7.50 -10.21
CA GLY A 82 15.53 -7.23 -10.37
C GLY A 82 14.70 -7.69 -9.18
N LEU A 83 14.97 -8.89 -8.64
CA LEU A 83 14.26 -9.41 -7.47
C LEU A 83 14.58 -8.61 -6.21
N PHE A 84 15.87 -8.41 -5.92
CA PHE A 84 16.30 -7.78 -4.69
C PHE A 84 15.95 -6.29 -4.59
N GLN A 85 15.51 -5.67 -5.69
CA GLN A 85 14.93 -4.35 -5.64
C GLN A 85 13.63 -4.31 -4.82
N PHE A 86 12.73 -5.29 -4.93
CA PHE A 86 11.41 -5.24 -4.28
C PHE A 86 11.22 -6.27 -3.16
N VAL A 87 12.02 -7.34 -3.08
CA VAL A 87 11.82 -8.38 -2.07
C VAL A 87 11.92 -7.85 -0.64
N GLY A 88 12.76 -6.84 -0.39
CA GLY A 88 12.85 -6.16 0.92
C GLY A 88 11.63 -5.29 1.27
N LEU A 89 10.68 -5.12 0.36
CA LEU A 89 9.40 -4.45 0.62
C LEU A 89 8.29 -5.43 1.01
N THR A 90 8.44 -6.71 0.65
CA THR A 90 7.42 -7.75 0.84
C THR A 90 7.82 -8.82 1.84
N SER A 91 9.12 -8.94 2.11
CA SER A 91 9.70 -9.96 2.97
C SER A 91 10.55 -9.30 4.04
N ASN A 92 10.46 -9.83 5.26
CA ASN A 92 11.28 -9.38 6.39
C ASN A 92 12.56 -10.20 6.47
N ARG A 93 13.61 -9.60 7.03
CA ARG A 93 14.86 -10.26 7.42
C ARG A 93 15.06 -10.12 8.93
N LEU A 94 16.00 -10.86 9.48
CA LEU A 94 16.35 -10.69 10.89
C LEU A 94 17.20 -9.43 11.10
N VAL A 95 18.04 -9.12 10.10
CA VAL A 95 19.07 -8.11 10.21
C VAL A 95 19.25 -7.41 8.86
N ARG A 96 19.51 -6.10 8.90
CA ARG A 96 19.67 -5.22 7.76
C ARG A 96 20.83 -4.25 7.87
N TYR A 97 21.28 -3.77 6.71
CA TYR A 97 22.04 -2.53 6.64
C TYR A 97 21.15 -1.31 6.96
N PRO A 98 21.72 -0.23 7.53
CA PRO A 98 20.98 0.97 7.88
C PRO A 98 20.35 1.61 6.63
N PHE A 99 19.15 2.18 6.80
CA PHE A 99 18.58 3.06 5.79
C PHE A 99 19.36 4.37 5.73
N THR A 100 19.20 5.11 4.63
CA THR A 100 19.95 6.36 4.38
C THR A 100 19.76 7.41 5.47
N ASP A 101 18.61 7.44 6.14
CA ASP A 101 18.31 8.34 7.25
C ASP A 101 18.79 7.84 8.63
N GLU A 102 19.29 6.62 8.68
CA GLU A 102 19.83 5.98 9.88
C GLU A 102 21.35 5.78 9.85
N ALA A 103 21.97 5.90 8.68
CA ALA A 103 23.39 5.70 8.46
C ALA A 103 24.20 6.92 8.91
N SER A 104 25.34 6.68 9.57
CA SER A 104 26.27 7.73 10.01
C SER A 104 27.12 8.29 8.86
N GLY A 105 27.16 7.58 7.73
CA GLY A 105 27.85 7.97 6.51
C GLY A 105 27.80 6.87 5.44
N PRO A 106 28.36 7.11 4.24
CA PRO A 106 28.29 6.16 3.12
C PRO A 106 29.02 4.83 3.35
N ALA A 107 29.94 4.79 4.32
CA ALA A 107 30.70 3.61 4.71
C ALA A 107 30.13 2.91 5.96
N ASP A 108 28.95 3.33 6.43
CA ASP A 108 28.29 2.71 7.57
C ASP A 108 27.71 1.35 7.16
N LEU A 109 28.50 0.30 7.40
CA LEU A 109 28.15 -1.10 7.13
C LEU A 109 27.66 -1.82 8.40
N THR A 110 27.21 -1.07 9.40
CA THR A 110 26.65 -1.67 10.61
C THR A 110 25.39 -2.47 10.31
N LEU A 111 25.12 -3.46 11.15
CA LEU A 111 23.95 -4.31 11.04
C LEU A 111 22.94 -3.92 12.12
N LYS A 112 21.68 -3.72 11.72
CA LYS A 112 20.55 -3.36 12.59
C LYS A 112 19.45 -4.40 12.48
N GLY A 113 18.60 -4.54 13.50
CA GLY A 113 17.36 -5.30 13.36
C GLY A 113 16.51 -4.71 12.24
N ASP A 114 15.87 -5.58 11.44
CA ASP A 114 14.95 -5.17 10.38
C ASP A 114 13.67 -4.57 10.96
#